data_AF-A0A2S2P7T7-F1
#
_entry.id   AF-A0A2S2P7T7-F1
#
_cell.length_a   1.000
_cell.length_b   1.000
_cell.length_c   1.000
_cell.angle_alpha   90.00
_cell.angle_beta   90.00
_cell.angle_gamma   90.00
#
_symmetry.space_group_name_H-M   'P 1'
#
loop_
_entity.id
_entity.type
_entity.pdbx_description
1 polymer ?
#
loop_
_entity_poly.entity_id
_entity_poly.type
_entity_poly.pdbx_seq_one_letter_code
_entity_poly.pdbx_strand_id
1 'polypeptide(L)'
;MARHEAKCLCKHIKQFKFVCSVVIWHDIINRINPVSKLLQKINVDISTAMQILENVLLYLKELRSNSDEGFNKFIFYATELGKEINVYLIFDFSIGRIEAQRVKQNFTYEKV
;
A
#
# COMPACT_ATOMS: atom_id res chain seq x y z
N MET A 1 22.62 13.70 -2.20
CA MET A 1 21.41 13.41 -1.41
C MET A 1 20.32 12.78 -2.26
N ALA A 2 19.74 13.51 -3.23
CA ALA A 2 18.65 13.03 -4.10
C ALA A 2 18.91 11.67 -4.81
N ARG A 3 20.12 11.41 -5.31
CA ARG A 3 20.47 10.11 -5.94
C ARG A 3 20.36 8.92 -4.99
N HIS A 4 20.72 9.11 -3.72
CA HIS A 4 20.63 8.06 -2.71
C HIS A 4 19.17 7.82 -2.31
N GLU A 5 18.41 8.90 -2.10
CA GLU A 5 16.97 8.83 -1.80
C GLU A 5 16.18 8.16 -2.92
N ALA A 6 16.43 8.52 -4.18
CA ALA A 6 15.79 7.88 -5.33
C ALA A 6 16.10 6.38 -5.43
N LYS A 7 17.35 5.98 -5.14
CA LYS A 7 17.73 4.55 -5.07
C LYS A 7 17.00 3.82 -3.95
N CYS A 8 16.92 4.43 -2.76
CA CYS A 8 16.18 3.87 -1.63
C CYS A 8 14.69 3.74 -1.96
N LEU A 9 14.07 4.76 -2.54
CA LEU A 9 12.67 4.73 -2.94
C LEU A 9 12.41 3.64 -3.99
N CYS A 10 13.25 3.56 -5.02
CA CYS A 10 13.16 2.50 -6.03
C CYS A 10 13.24 1.10 -5.40
N LYS A 11 14.10 0.90 -4.38
CA LYS A 11 14.18 -0.37 -3.67
C LYS A 11 12.87 -0.70 -2.96
N HIS A 12 12.24 0.27 -2.28
CA HIS A 12 10.98 0.06 -1.56
C HIS A 12 9.80 -0.20 -2.50
N ILE A 13 9.68 0.57 -3.59
CA ILE A 13 8.61 0.38 -4.59
C ILE A 13 8.70 -1.00 -5.24
N LYS A 14 9.93 -1.53 -5.41
CA LYS A 14 10.18 -2.86 -5.96
C LYS A 14 10.02 -4.01 -4.94
N GLN A 15 9.57 -3.75 -3.71
CA GLN A 15 9.27 -4.83 -2.77
C GLN A 15 7.92 -5.44 -3.09
N PHE A 16 7.81 -6.77 -3.05
CA PHE A 16 6.54 -7.45 -3.26
C PHE A 16 5.46 -6.98 -2.28
N LYS A 17 5.82 -6.71 -1.03
CA LYS A 17 4.93 -6.11 -0.02
C LYS A 17 4.33 -4.78 -0.48
N PHE A 18 5.11 -3.93 -1.14
CA PHE A 18 4.63 -2.66 -1.67
C PHE A 18 3.63 -2.90 -2.80
N VAL A 19 3.95 -3.80 -3.73
CA VAL A 19 3.05 -4.19 -4.83
C VAL A 19 1.72 -4.73 -4.31
N CYS A 20 1.74 -5.65 -3.35
CA CYS A 20 0.53 -6.16 -2.70
C CYS A 20 -0.29 -5.04 -2.06
N SER A 21 0.39 -4.10 -1.38
CA SER A 21 -0.29 -2.94 -0.78
C SER A 21 -0.97 -2.06 -1.83
N VAL A 22 -0.30 -1.79 -2.95
CA VAL A 22 -0.85 -1.00 -4.06
C VAL A 22 -2.09 -1.68 -4.66
N VAL A 23 -2.03 -3.00 -4.89
CA VAL A 23 -3.15 -3.77 -5.43
C VAL A 23 -4.37 -3.70 -4.50
N ILE A 24 -4.17 -3.88 -3.19
CA ILE A 24 -5.25 -3.79 -2.19
C ILE A 24 -5.82 -2.37 -2.15
N TRP A 25 -4.96 -1.35 -2.10
CA TRP A 25 -5.38 0.06 -2.05
C TRP A 25 -6.16 0.47 -3.30
N HIS A 26 -5.72 0.01 -4.47
CA HIS A 26 -6.41 0.27 -5.73
C HIS A 26 -7.84 -0.28 -5.70
N ASP A 27 -8.05 -1.51 -5.21
CA ASP A 27 -9.39 -2.12 -5.12
C ASP A 27 -10.30 -1.34 -4.15
N ILE A 28 -9.78 -0.98 -2.96
CA ILE A 28 -10.50 -0.20 -1.95
C ILE A 28 -10.94 1.15 -2.53
N ILE A 29 -10.00 1.90 -3.12
CA ILE A 29 -10.27 3.23 -3.66
C ILE A 29 -11.27 3.14 -4.81
N ASN A 30 -11.15 2.14 -5.69
CA ASN A 30 -12.08 1.94 -6.79
C ASN A 30 -13.50 1.60 -6.32
N ARG A 31 -13.64 0.90 -5.19
CA ARG A 31 -14.96 0.62 -4.61
C ARG A 31 -15.57 1.86 -3.94
N ILE A 32 -14.75 2.66 -3.26
CA ILE A 32 -15.21 3.85 -2.51
C ILE A 32 -15.48 5.04 -3.42
N ASN A 33 -14.67 5.26 -4.46
CA ASN A 33 -14.72 6.46 -5.30
C ASN A 33 -16.09 6.69 -5.97
N PRO A 34 -16.74 5.68 -6.60
CA PRO A 34 -18.09 5.84 -7.15
C PRO A 34 -19.13 6.22 -6.09
N VAL A 35 -19.02 5.64 -4.89
CA VAL A 35 -19.92 5.94 -3.76
C VAL A 35 -19.69 7.37 -3.28
N SER A 36 -18.44 7.80 -3.13
CA SER A 36 -18.09 9.18 -2.78
C SER A 36 -18.67 10.18 -3.78
N LYS A 37 -18.52 9.91 -5.09
CA LYS A 37 -19.10 10.74 -6.16
C LYS A 37 -20.62 10.74 -6.12
N LEU A 38 -21.25 9.60 -5.82
CA LEU A 38 -22.70 9.50 -5.72
C LEU A 38 -23.20 10.38 -4.56
N LEU A 39 -22.62 10.23 -3.37
CA LEU A 39 -23.03 10.94 -2.16
C LEU A 39 -22.82 12.46 -2.24
N GLN A 40 -21.92 12.93 -3.11
CA GLN A 40 -21.70 14.36 -3.36
C GLN A 40 -22.72 14.98 -4.32
N LYS A 41 -23.62 14.20 -4.93
CA LYS A 41 -24.68 14.75 -5.79
C LYS A 41 -25.74 15.46 -4.94
N ILE A 42 -26.31 16.53 -5.46
CA ILE A 42 -27.37 17.30 -4.78
C ILE A 42 -28.65 16.48 -4.57
N ASN A 43 -28.96 15.56 -5.49
CA ASN A 43 -30.22 14.81 -5.50
C ASN A 43 -30.05 13.36 -5.03
N VAL A 44 -29.40 13.13 -3.89
CA VAL A 44 -29.27 11.77 -3.34
C VAL A 44 -30.39 11.51 -2.34
N ASP A 45 -31.14 10.45 -2.59
CA ASP A 45 -32.08 9.91 -1.61
C ASP A 45 -31.31 9.31 -0.42
N ILE A 46 -31.68 9.70 0.80
CA ILE A 46 -30.97 9.31 2.04
C ILE A 46 -31.08 7.80 2.27
N SER A 47 -32.22 7.19 1.95
CA SER A 47 -32.40 5.74 2.09
C SER A 47 -31.44 4.99 1.17
N THR A 48 -31.35 5.43 -0.09
CA THR A 48 -30.40 4.91 -1.08
C THR A 48 -28.94 5.11 -0.63
N ALA A 49 -28.60 6.28 -0.09
CA ALA A 49 -27.26 6.56 0.44
C ALA A 49 -26.88 5.59 1.56
N MET A 50 -27.81 5.32 2.48
CA MET A 50 -27.59 4.42 3.61
C MET A 50 -27.33 2.99 3.15
N GLN A 51 -28.13 2.48 2.22
CA GLN A 51 -27.93 1.15 1.63
C GLN A 51 -26.56 1.00 0.97
N ILE A 52 -26.12 2.02 0.22
CA ILE A 52 -24.83 1.98 -0.48
C ILE A 52 -23.66 2.03 0.52
N LEU A 53 -23.78 2.83 1.59
CA LEU A 53 -22.78 2.86 2.67
C LEU A 53 -22.71 1.53 3.41
N GLU A 54 -23.84 0.88 3.70
CA GLU A 54 -23.89 -0.46 4.30
C GLU A 54 -23.19 -1.49 3.42
N ASN A 55 -23.42 -1.46 2.10
CA ASN A 55 -22.75 -2.34 1.15
C ASN A 55 -21.23 -2.12 1.11
N VAL A 56 -20.76 -0.87 1.16
CA VAL A 56 -19.32 -0.57 1.26
C VAL A 56 -18.75 -1.07 2.59
N LEU A 57 -19.48 -0.90 3.69
CA LEU A 57 -19.08 -1.37 5.01
C LEU A 57 -18.95 -2.90 5.05
N LEU A 58 -19.91 -3.63 4.48
CA LEU A 58 -19.87 -5.08 4.36
C LEU A 58 -18.64 -5.53 3.55
N TYR A 59 -18.41 -4.92 2.39
CA TYR A 59 -17.21 -5.20 1.59
C TYR A 59 -15.91 -4.97 2.38
N LEU A 60 -15.78 -3.86 3.12
CA LEU A 60 -14.57 -3.59 3.91
C LEU A 60 -14.39 -4.58 5.07
N LYS A 61 -15.50 -5.06 5.65
CA LYS A 61 -15.47 -6.11 6.68
C LYS A 61 -15.01 -7.43 6.08
N GLU A 62 -15.57 -7.84 4.95
CA GLU A 62 -15.15 -9.05 4.23
C GLU A 62 -13.69 -9.00 3.80
N LEU A 63 -13.24 -7.85 3.30
CA LEU A 63 -11.83 -7.61 2.94
C LEU A 63 -10.89 -7.77 4.15
N ARG A 64 -11.35 -7.39 5.35
CA ARG A 64 -10.57 -7.49 6.60
C ARG A 64 -10.70 -8.85 7.27
N SER A 65 -11.76 -9.59 7.02
CA SER A 65 -11.97 -10.92 7.58
C SER A 65 -10.78 -11.81 7.22
N ASN A 66 -10.31 -12.61 8.19
CA ASN A 66 -9.19 -13.54 8.01
C ASN A 66 -9.56 -14.75 7.13
N SER A 67 -10.52 -14.62 6.21
CA SER A 67 -10.83 -15.65 5.23
C SER A 67 -9.76 -15.62 4.14
N ASP A 68 -9.01 -16.71 4.01
CA ASP A 68 -7.89 -16.83 3.08
C ASP A 68 -8.27 -16.51 1.63
N GLU A 69 -9.54 -16.71 1.25
CA GLU A 69 -10.06 -16.48 -0.10
C GLU A 69 -9.90 -15.03 -0.58
N GLY A 70 -10.16 -14.05 0.30
CA GLY A 70 -10.05 -12.64 -0.05
C GLY A 70 -8.61 -12.21 -0.30
N PHE A 71 -7.71 -12.63 0.59
CA PHE A 71 -6.29 -12.26 0.50
C PHE A 71 -5.59 -12.97 -0.66
N ASN A 72 -5.92 -14.24 -0.93
CA ASN A 72 -5.35 -15.01 -2.03
C ASN A 72 -5.61 -14.35 -3.40
N LYS A 73 -6.78 -13.75 -3.60
CA LYS A 73 -7.10 -12.98 -4.82
C LYS A 73 -6.12 -11.82 -5.02
N PHE A 74 -5.82 -11.05 -3.97
CA PHE A 74 -4.89 -9.92 -4.07
C PHE A 74 -3.44 -10.37 -4.25
N ILE A 75 -3.04 -11.47 -3.61
CA ILE A 75 -1.72 -12.06 -3.83
C ILE A 75 -1.57 -12.52 -5.28
N PHE A 76 -2.59 -13.13 -5.87
CA PHE A 76 -2.58 -13.50 -7.28
C PHE A 76 -2.35 -12.28 -8.18
N TYR A 77 -3.15 -11.22 -8.02
CA TYR A 77 -2.98 -10.00 -8.84
C TYR A 77 -1.64 -9.31 -8.61
N ALA A 78 -1.15 -9.25 -7.37
CA ALA A 78 0.15 -8.70 -7.07
C ALA A 78 1.29 -9.53 -7.68
N THR A 79 1.11 -10.85 -7.79
CA THR A 79 2.06 -11.75 -8.43
C THR A 79 2.12 -11.49 -9.94
N GLU A 80 0.96 -11.38 -10.60
CA GLU A 80 0.90 -11.06 -12.03
C GLU A 80 1.51 -9.69 -12.32
N LEU A 81 1.13 -8.67 -11.54
CA LEU A 81 1.71 -7.34 -11.65
C LEU A 81 3.23 -7.35 -11.39
N GLY A 82 3.66 -8.10 -10.37
CA GLY A 82 5.08 -8.26 -10.01
C GLY A 82 5.91 -8.88 -11.13
N LYS A 83 5.35 -9.84 -11.89
CA LYS A 83 6.00 -10.42 -13.07
C LYS A 83 6.18 -9.37 -14.17
N GLU A 84 5.16 -8.55 -14.44
CA GLU A 84 5.21 -7.49 -15.46
C GLU A 84 6.29 -6.44 -15.15
N ILE A 85 6.38 -6.01 -13.89
CA ILE A 85 7.34 -4.97 -13.46
C ILE A 85 8.71 -5.55 -13.06
N ASN A 86 8.92 -6.86 -13.26
CA ASN A 86 10.14 -7.60 -12.92
C ASN A 86 10.61 -7.37 -11.46
N VAL A 87 9.68 -7.57 -10.53
CA VAL A 87 9.90 -7.52 -9.08
C VAL A 87 10.08 -8.92 -8.53
N TYR A 88 10.98 -9.05 -7.56
CA TYR A 88 11.20 -10.31 -6.86
C TYR A 88 10.01 -10.61 -5.93
N LEU A 89 9.33 -11.73 -6.18
CA LEU A 89 8.06 -12.11 -5.55
C LEU A 89 8.21 -12.70 -4.15
N ILE A 90 9.18 -12.20 -3.37
CA ILE A 90 9.46 -12.70 -2.02
C ILE A 90 9.10 -11.63 -1.00
N PHE A 91 8.37 -12.05 0.03
CA PHE A 91 8.18 -11.23 1.23
C PHE A 91 9.51 -11.14 1.98
N ASP A 92 10.22 -10.05 1.75
CA ASP A 92 11.41 -9.72 2.52
C ASP A 92 10.98 -9.28 3.93
N PHE A 93 11.26 -10.13 4.93
CA PHE A 93 11.01 -9.84 6.34
C PHE A 93 12.14 -9.03 6.98
N SER A 94 13.18 -8.65 6.23
CA SER A 94 14.30 -7.85 6.76
C SER A 94 13.85 -6.40 7.05
N ILE A 95 13.22 -6.24 8.21
CA ILE A 95 13.02 -4.96 8.88
C ILE A 95 14.38 -4.58 9.49
N GLY A 96 15.25 -4.01 8.68
CA GLY A 96 16.21 -3.03 9.15
C GLY A 96 15.75 -1.70 8.59
N ARG A 97 15.34 -0.75 9.45
CA ARG A 97 15.34 0.66 9.05
C ARG A 97 16.71 0.90 8.42
N ILE A 98 16.77 1.32 7.15
CA ILE A 98 18.02 1.84 6.58
C ILE A 98 18.18 3.22 7.23
N GLU A 99 18.55 3.24 8.51
CA GLU A 99 19.01 4.44 9.15
C GLU A 99 20.29 4.81 8.41
N ALA A 100 20.30 5.99 7.81
CA ALA A 100 21.54 6.55 7.29
C ALA A 100 22.53 6.52 8.47
N GLN A 101 23.54 5.65 8.41
CA GLN A 101 24.61 5.69 9.37
C GLN A 101 25.24 7.07 9.22
N ARG A 102 24.88 7.99 10.12
CA ARG A 102 25.65 9.20 10.34
C ARG A 102 27.00 8.70 10.83
N VAL A 103 27.98 8.59 9.94
CA VAL A 103 29.36 8.40 10.35
C VAL A 103 29.63 9.54 11.34
N LYS A 104 29.79 9.20 12.62
CA LYS A 104 30.25 10.17 13.62
C LYS A 104 31.62 10.61 13.12
N GLN A 105 31.72 11.82 12.59
CA GLN A 105 33.02 12.46 12.50
C GLN A 105 33.46 12.67 13.94
N ASN A 106 34.47 11.91 14.38
CA ASN A 106 35.12 12.20 15.65
C ASN A 106 35.68 13.62 15.52
N PHE A 107 35.21 14.52 16.39
CA PHE A 107 35.67 15.89 16.43
C PHE A 107 37.19 15.92 16.59
N THR A 108 37.86 16.74 15.79
CA THR A 108 39.32 16.76 15.57
C THR A 108 40.16 17.27 16.76
N TYR A 109 39.62 17.35 17.96
CA TYR A 109 40.28 17.99 19.10
C TYR A 109 41.10 17.04 20.01
N GLU A 110 41.08 15.72 19.77
CA GLU A 110 41.95 14.75 20.50
C GLU A 110 43.36 14.61 19.90
N LYS A 111 43.92 15.70 19.36
CA LYS A 111 45.36 15.81 19.07
C LYS A 111 45.96 16.92 19.93
N VAL A 112 46.16 16.61 21.20
CA VAL A 112 47.09 17.31 22.10
C VAL A 112 47.92 16.25 22.80
#